data_AF-A0A1H1M7Y5-F1
#
_entry.id   AF-A0A1H1M7Y5-F1
#
_cell.length_a   1.000
_cell.length_b   1.000
_cell.length_c   1.000
_cell.angle_alpha   90.00
_cell.angle_beta   90.00
_cell.angle_gamma   90.00
#
_symmetry.space_group_name_H-M   'P 1'
#
loop_
_entity.id
_entity.type
_entity.pdbx_description
1 polymer ?
#
loop_
_entity_poly.entity_id
_entity_poly.type
_entity_poly.pdbx_seq_one_letter_code
_entity_poly.pdbx_strand_id
1 'polypeptide(L)'
;MAELIVGIVAALVAVLIVLRTVRIVPQARAGNVERFGRYIRTLEPGLNLVIPFIDRVRPLIDVREQVVSFEPRSVITEDNLSVHIDTVLYFQVTNPRDAAYEIADYIQAIEQLTVTTLRNVIGSLDLEKVLVSREHINSTLRGVLDEASGKWGIRVNRVELKSIDPPPSIKESMEKQMRADREKRAAILNAEGVRQSRILTAEGDRQAAILTAEGNRQSAILNAEGQAKAIDTVFEAIHRNDPDPKLLAYQYLQVLPELAKGDGNTFWVIPSEVTSALTQVSKAFAEKGTEESPQSKDSGQSKNPELTKGPDLMKGPDMTKGPEPVEGPVPEIEYQPFDKLRAQNQ
;
A
#
# COMPACT_ATOMS: atom_id res chain seq x y z
N MET A 1 0.88 24.34 -94.31
CA MET A 1 0.14 24.89 -93.15
C MET A 1 -0.82 23.85 -92.55
N ALA A 2 -1.73 23.27 -93.33
CA ALA A 2 -2.69 22.28 -92.82
C ALA A 2 -2.04 21.02 -92.21
N GLU A 3 -1.06 20.41 -92.87
CA GLU A 3 -0.37 19.22 -92.34
C GLU A 3 0.38 19.49 -91.04
N LEU A 4 1.00 20.68 -90.93
CA LEU A 4 1.69 21.12 -89.72
C LEU A 4 0.70 21.30 -88.54
N ILE A 5 -0.48 21.87 -88.81
CA ILE A 5 -1.55 22.03 -87.81
C ILE A 5 -2.07 20.67 -87.35
N VAL A 6 -2.32 19.73 -88.27
CA VAL A 6 -2.78 18.37 -87.95
C VAL A 6 -1.74 17.63 -87.11
N GLY A 7 -0.46 17.73 -87.46
CA GLY A 7 0.63 17.13 -86.68
C GLY A 7 0.71 17.69 -85.25
N ILE A 8 0.58 19.01 -85.08
CA ILE A 8 0.57 19.67 -83.76
C ILE A 8 -0.63 19.22 -82.92
N VAL A 9 -1.82 19.15 -83.51
CA VAL A 9 -3.04 18.71 -82.81
C VAL A 9 -2.92 17.24 -82.39
N ALA A 10 -2.44 16.37 -83.26
CA ALA A 10 -2.24 14.95 -82.94
C ALA A 10 -1.20 14.77 -81.82
N ALA A 11 -0.09 15.51 -81.84
CA ALA A 11 0.91 15.50 -80.78
C ALA A 11 0.32 15.99 -79.45
N LEU A 12 -0.47 17.07 -79.46
CA LEU A 12 -1.13 17.61 -78.27
C LEU A 12 -2.15 16.62 -77.68
N VAL A 13 -2.92 15.95 -78.52
CA VAL A 13 -3.85 14.89 -78.11
C VAL A 13 -3.09 13.71 -77.50
N ALA A 14 -1.99 13.26 -78.12
CA ALA A 14 -1.17 12.19 -77.60
C ALA A 14 -0.60 12.54 -76.21
N VAL A 15 -0.06 13.75 -76.04
CA VAL A 15 0.44 14.24 -74.74
C VAL A 15 -0.68 14.27 -73.70
N LEU A 16 -1.87 14.75 -74.06
CA LEU A 16 -3.02 14.81 -73.15
C LEU A 16 -3.49 13.41 -72.72
N ILE A 17 -3.48 12.44 -73.64
CA ILE A 17 -3.77 11.03 -73.34
C ILE A 17 -2.75 10.47 -72.36
N VAL A 18 -1.45 10.67 -72.58
CA VAL A 18 -0.40 10.19 -71.68
C VAL A 18 -0.53 10.80 -70.28
N LEU A 19 -0.73 12.11 -70.19
CA LEU A 19 -0.91 12.81 -68.91
C LEU A 19 -2.15 12.32 -68.15
N ARG A 20 -3.22 11.98 -68.86
CA ARG A 20 -4.46 11.46 -68.26
C ARG A 20 -4.37 9.96 -67.93
N THR A 21 -3.41 9.25 -68.51
CA THR A 21 -3.18 7.82 -68.28
C THR A 21 -2.45 7.58 -66.96
N VAL A 22 -1.49 8.43 -66.62
CA VAL A 22 -0.69 8.29 -65.40
C VAL A 22 -1.43 8.95 -64.23
N ARG A 23 -1.90 8.14 -63.29
CA ARG A 23 -2.54 8.60 -62.05
C ARG A 23 -1.64 8.28 -60.87
N ILE A 24 -1.26 9.30 -60.10
CA ILE A 24 -0.49 9.13 -58.87
C ILE A 24 -1.47 9.08 -57.70
N VAL A 25 -1.43 7.98 -56.93
CA VAL A 25 -2.22 7.79 -55.72
C VAL A 25 -1.35 8.11 -54.51
N PRO A 26 -1.75 9.05 -53.63
CA PRO A 26 -1.01 9.36 -52.41
C PRO A 26 -0.88 8.16 -51.47
N GLN A 27 0.12 8.20 -50.59
CA GLN A 27 0.25 7.22 -49.51
C GLN A 27 -0.99 7.18 -48.62
N ALA A 28 -1.28 5.98 -48.11
CA ALA A 28 -2.43 5.71 -47.24
C ALA A 28 -3.79 6.14 -47.83
N ARG A 29 -3.91 6.12 -49.16
CA ARG A 29 -5.16 6.26 -49.89
C ARG A 29 -5.28 5.18 -50.93
N ALA A 30 -6.51 4.78 -51.23
CA ALA A 30 -6.82 3.81 -52.27
C ALA A 30 -7.99 4.32 -53.13
N GLY A 31 -7.97 3.99 -54.42
CA GLY A 31 -9.03 4.42 -55.34
C GLY A 31 -9.58 3.25 -56.14
N ASN A 32 -10.91 3.06 -56.16
CA ASN A 32 -11.51 2.02 -56.97
C ASN A 32 -11.67 2.48 -58.42
N VAL A 33 -11.34 1.60 -59.37
CA VAL A 33 -11.48 1.85 -60.81
C VAL A 33 -12.67 1.09 -61.35
N GLU A 34 -13.52 1.82 -62.06
CA GLU A 34 -14.66 1.30 -62.80
C GLU A 34 -14.42 1.43 -64.30
N ARG A 35 -14.75 0.39 -65.05
CA ARG A 35 -14.79 0.41 -66.51
C ARG A 35 -16.20 0.13 -66.96
N PHE A 36 -16.80 1.07 -67.70
CA PHE A 36 -18.21 0.98 -68.11
C PHE A 36 -19.16 0.64 -66.95
N GLY A 37 -18.86 1.14 -65.74
CA GLY A 37 -19.65 0.89 -64.52
C GLY A 37 -19.35 -0.42 -63.77
N ARG A 38 -18.47 -1.28 -64.28
CA ARG A 38 -18.03 -2.49 -63.57
C ARG A 38 -16.70 -2.26 -62.85
N TYR A 39 -16.59 -2.70 -61.61
CA TYR A 39 -15.31 -2.73 -60.88
C TYR A 39 -14.27 -3.60 -61.60
N ILE A 40 -13.05 -3.09 -61.75
CA ILE A 40 -11.91 -3.86 -62.27
C ILE A 40 -10.87 -4.11 -61.19
N ARG A 41 -10.39 -3.04 -60.56
CA ARG A 41 -9.29 -3.10 -59.59
C ARG A 41 -9.28 -1.88 -58.68
N THR A 42 -8.58 -2.02 -57.56
CA THR A 42 -8.28 -0.95 -56.64
C THR A 42 -6.85 -0.47 -56.87
N LEU A 43 -6.66 0.85 -56.95
CA LEU A 43 -5.36 1.49 -57.10
C LEU A 43 -4.71 1.61 -55.73
N GLU A 44 -3.52 1.04 -55.61
CA GLU A 44 -2.66 1.15 -54.43
C GLU A 44 -1.80 2.42 -54.48
N PRO A 45 -1.20 2.84 -53.35
CA PRO A 45 -0.30 4.00 -53.32
C PRO A 45 0.83 3.89 -54.35
N GLY A 46 1.07 4.98 -55.08
CA GLY A 46 2.12 5.05 -56.09
C GLY A 46 1.60 5.34 -57.50
N LEU A 47 2.43 4.99 -58.49
CA LEU A 47 2.15 5.28 -59.90
C LEU A 47 1.24 4.21 -60.49
N ASN A 48 0.07 4.63 -60.93
CA ASN A 48 -0.94 3.74 -61.52
C ASN A 48 -1.25 4.17 -62.95
N LEU A 49 -1.41 3.20 -63.84
CA LEU A 49 -1.82 3.43 -65.23
C LEU A 49 -3.33 3.19 -65.36
N VAL A 50 -4.06 4.14 -65.90
CA VAL A 50 -5.52 4.07 -66.04
C VAL A 50 -5.87 4.44 -67.47
N ILE A 51 -6.75 3.68 -68.14
CA ILE A 51 -7.09 3.97 -69.54
C ILE A 51 -8.02 5.20 -69.57
N PRO A 52 -7.57 6.35 -70.10
CA PRO A 52 -8.41 7.54 -70.11
C PRO A 52 -9.69 7.30 -70.92
N PHE A 53 -10.76 7.99 -70.57
CA PHE A 53 -12.11 7.90 -71.16
C PHE A 53 -12.90 6.62 -70.85
N ILE A 54 -12.25 5.46 -70.75
CA ILE A 54 -12.91 4.18 -70.47
C ILE A 54 -12.96 3.90 -68.97
N ASP A 55 -11.85 4.13 -68.28
CA ASP A 55 -11.73 3.89 -66.85
C ASP A 55 -12.09 5.16 -66.07
N ARG A 56 -12.98 5.01 -65.08
CA ARG A 56 -13.38 6.06 -64.13
C ARG A 56 -12.86 5.69 -62.75
N VAL A 57 -12.02 6.55 -62.19
CA VAL A 57 -11.53 6.39 -60.81
C VAL A 57 -12.51 7.06 -59.85
N ARG A 58 -13.03 6.31 -58.88
CA ARG A 58 -13.85 6.81 -57.77
C ARG A 58 -13.04 7.73 -56.84
N PRO A 59 -13.69 8.54 -55.99
CA PRO A 59 -13.00 9.29 -54.95
C PRO A 59 -12.05 8.41 -54.15
N LEU A 60 -10.89 8.95 -53.80
CA LEU A 60 -9.89 8.26 -53.00
C LEU A 60 -10.42 8.04 -51.59
N ILE A 61 -10.37 6.80 -51.12
CA ILE A 61 -10.72 6.40 -49.75
C ILE A 61 -9.45 6.46 -48.91
N ASP A 62 -9.55 7.03 -47.72
CA ASP A 62 -8.46 7.08 -46.75
C ASP A 62 -8.43 5.77 -45.96
N VAL A 63 -7.31 5.04 -46.05
CA VAL A 63 -7.16 3.72 -45.40
C VAL A 63 -6.53 3.83 -44.02
N ARG A 64 -6.23 5.05 -43.55
CA ARG A 64 -5.72 5.26 -42.18
C ARG A 64 -6.82 5.04 -41.16
N GLU A 65 -6.40 4.88 -39.91
CA GLU A 65 -7.31 4.92 -38.78
C GLU A 65 -7.99 6.29 -38.70
N GLN A 66 -9.31 6.24 -38.63
CA GLN A 66 -10.19 7.39 -38.52
C GLN A 66 -10.94 7.30 -37.19
N VAL A 67 -11.14 8.47 -36.60
CA VAL A 67 -11.91 8.63 -35.38
C VAL A 67 -13.24 9.29 -35.73
N VAL A 68 -14.34 8.67 -35.32
CA VAL A 68 -15.68 9.23 -35.45
C VAL A 68 -16.37 9.18 -34.10
N SER A 69 -16.86 10.33 -33.65
CA SER A 69 -17.71 10.46 -32.48
C SER A 69 -19.17 10.49 -32.92
N PHE A 70 -20.01 9.70 -32.29
CA PHE A 70 -21.46 9.70 -32.52
C PHE A 70 -22.18 10.61 -31.52
N GLU A 71 -23.40 11.02 -31.85
CA GLU A 71 -24.21 11.81 -30.93
C GLU A 71 -24.61 11.01 -29.67
N PRO A 72 -24.75 11.68 -28.51
CA PRO A 72 -25.24 11.06 -27.29
C PRO A 72 -26.58 10.35 -27.52
N ARG A 73 -26.67 9.07 -27.18
CA ARG A 73 -27.94 8.30 -27.23
C ARG A 73 -28.41 7.93 -25.83
N SER A 74 -29.71 8.03 -25.60
CA SER A 74 -30.35 7.54 -24.38
C SER A 74 -30.61 6.04 -24.51
N VAL A 75 -30.13 5.29 -23.52
CA VAL A 75 -30.30 3.84 -23.39
C VAL A 75 -30.84 3.54 -22.00
N ILE A 76 -31.67 2.51 -21.90
CA ILE A 76 -32.25 2.07 -20.63
C ILE A 76 -31.44 0.87 -20.13
N THR A 77 -31.00 0.91 -18.88
CA THR A 77 -30.29 -0.16 -18.16
C THR A 77 -31.26 -1.21 -17.61
N GLU A 78 -30.74 -2.31 -17.07
CA GLU A 78 -31.54 -3.41 -16.47
C GLU A 78 -32.44 -2.93 -15.32
N ASP A 79 -31.96 -1.96 -14.54
CA ASP A 79 -32.67 -1.30 -13.43
C ASP A 79 -33.66 -0.20 -13.89
N ASN A 80 -33.97 -0.15 -15.19
CA ASN A 80 -34.93 0.77 -15.80
C ASN A 80 -34.55 2.26 -15.63
N LEU A 81 -33.26 2.56 -15.60
CA LEU A 81 -32.74 3.93 -15.59
C LEU A 81 -32.34 4.37 -17.01
N SER A 82 -32.68 5.60 -17.38
CA SER A 82 -32.25 6.19 -18.66
C SER A 82 -30.88 6.83 -18.50
N VAL A 83 -29.87 6.29 -19.16
CA VAL A 83 -28.50 6.84 -19.22
C VAL A 83 -28.20 7.41 -20.60
N HIS A 84 -27.48 8.53 -20.64
CA HIS A 84 -26.93 9.06 -21.89
C HIS A 84 -25.51 8.54 -22.10
N ILE A 85 -25.23 7.99 -23.28
CA ILE A 85 -23.94 7.38 -23.59
C ILE A 85 -23.35 8.05 -24.82
N ASP A 86 -22.13 8.56 -24.65
CA ASP A 86 -21.30 9.09 -25.71
C ASP A 86 -20.25 8.04 -26.07
N THR A 87 -20.10 7.73 -27.35
CA THR A 87 -19.14 6.73 -27.83
C THR A 87 -18.30 7.28 -28.97
N VAL A 88 -17.02 6.90 -28.97
CA VAL A 88 -16.06 7.20 -30.02
C VAL A 88 -15.56 5.90 -30.62
N LEU A 89 -15.52 5.84 -31.95
CA LEU A 89 -15.09 4.69 -32.71
C LEU A 89 -13.79 4.98 -33.45
N TYR A 90 -12.85 4.05 -33.35
CA TYR A 90 -11.62 4.02 -34.14
C TYR A 90 -11.71 2.87 -35.15
N PHE A 91 -11.78 3.22 -36.43
CA PHE A 91 -11.87 2.24 -37.50
C PHE A 91 -10.93 2.59 -38.65
N GLN A 92 -10.62 1.62 -39.49
CA GLN A 92 -9.88 1.82 -40.72
C GLN A 92 -10.50 1.01 -41.86
N VAL A 93 -10.42 1.54 -43.07
CA VAL A 93 -10.86 0.80 -44.27
C VAL A 93 -9.74 -0.15 -44.69
N THR A 94 -10.00 -1.45 -44.57
CA THR A 94 -9.05 -2.51 -44.95
C THR A 94 -9.25 -2.96 -46.39
N ASN A 95 -10.49 -3.04 -46.86
CA ASN A 95 -10.81 -3.32 -48.25
C ASN A 95 -11.61 -2.16 -48.88
N PRO A 96 -10.96 -1.28 -49.67
CA PRO A 96 -11.61 -0.14 -50.31
C PRO A 96 -12.71 -0.55 -51.30
N ARG A 97 -12.61 -1.72 -51.93
CA ARG A 97 -13.63 -2.25 -52.84
C ARG A 97 -14.92 -2.49 -52.06
N ASP A 98 -14.83 -3.29 -51.01
CA ASP A 98 -16.01 -3.72 -50.27
C ASP A 98 -16.67 -2.51 -49.58
N ALA A 99 -15.87 -1.58 -49.05
CA ALA A 99 -16.37 -0.34 -48.45
C ALA A 99 -17.14 0.58 -49.42
N ALA A 100 -16.89 0.46 -50.73
CA ALA A 100 -17.57 1.27 -51.74
C ALA A 100 -18.78 0.59 -52.39
N TYR A 101 -18.87 -0.75 -52.31
CA TYR A 101 -19.85 -1.53 -53.07
C TYR A 101 -20.76 -2.42 -52.22
N GLU A 102 -20.31 -2.87 -51.04
CA GLU A 102 -21.12 -3.71 -50.15
C GLU A 102 -22.08 -2.88 -49.29
N ILE A 103 -21.81 -1.58 -49.12
CA ILE A 103 -22.68 -0.66 -48.39
C ILE A 103 -22.63 0.76 -48.95
N ALA A 104 -23.76 1.47 -48.88
CA ALA A 104 -23.89 2.83 -49.43
C ALA A 104 -23.20 3.89 -48.57
N ASP A 105 -23.44 3.86 -47.25
CA ASP A 105 -22.78 4.72 -46.27
C ASP A 105 -22.38 3.86 -45.06
N TYR A 106 -21.10 3.52 -45.00
CA TYR A 106 -20.58 2.70 -43.93
C TYR A 106 -20.52 3.43 -42.59
N ILE A 107 -20.37 4.76 -42.58
CA ILE A 107 -20.29 5.53 -41.33
C ILE A 107 -21.66 5.47 -40.64
N GLN A 108 -22.72 5.73 -41.40
CA GLN A 108 -24.09 5.64 -40.90
C GLN A 108 -24.46 4.22 -40.46
N ALA A 109 -24.04 3.20 -41.22
CA ALA A 109 -24.32 1.82 -40.88
C ALA A 109 -23.62 1.38 -39.58
N ILE A 110 -22.37 1.79 -39.39
CA ILE A 110 -21.64 1.52 -38.16
C ILE A 110 -22.25 2.27 -36.98
N GLU A 111 -22.72 3.52 -37.17
CA GLU A 111 -23.46 4.24 -36.13
C GLU A 111 -24.68 3.43 -35.67
N GLN A 112 -25.52 2.99 -36.61
CA GLN A 112 -26.73 2.21 -36.30
C GLN A 112 -26.42 0.90 -35.58
N LEU A 113 -25.37 0.20 -36.03
CA LEU A 113 -24.90 -1.02 -35.39
C LEU A 113 -24.39 -0.73 -33.98
N THR A 114 -23.67 0.36 -33.78
CA THR A 114 -23.18 0.81 -32.48
C THR A 114 -24.35 1.09 -31.53
N VAL A 115 -25.37 1.83 -31.97
CA VAL A 115 -26.56 2.12 -31.16
C VAL A 115 -27.31 0.85 -30.78
N THR A 116 -27.47 -0.09 -31.71
CA THR A 116 -28.16 -1.36 -31.46
C THR A 116 -27.38 -2.21 -30.47
N THR A 117 -26.06 -2.30 -30.64
CA THR A 117 -25.18 -3.07 -29.74
C THR A 117 -25.10 -2.44 -28.35
N LEU A 118 -25.01 -1.11 -28.27
CA LEU A 118 -25.09 -0.37 -27.00
C LEU A 118 -26.39 -0.68 -26.27
N ARG A 119 -27.54 -0.64 -26.96
CA ARG A 119 -28.83 -0.97 -26.33
C ARG A 119 -28.87 -2.39 -25.78
N ASN A 120 -28.30 -3.36 -26.51
CA ASN A 120 -28.30 -4.75 -26.07
C ASN A 120 -27.36 -4.99 -24.87
N VAL A 121 -26.14 -4.46 -24.92
CA VAL A 121 -25.14 -4.66 -23.85
C VAL A 121 -25.57 -3.93 -22.58
N ILE A 122 -25.92 -2.66 -22.70
CA ILE A 122 -26.29 -1.82 -21.54
C ILE A 122 -27.65 -2.24 -20.97
N GLY A 123 -28.60 -2.68 -21.81
CA GLY A 123 -29.89 -3.18 -21.35
C GLY A 123 -29.80 -4.47 -20.52
N SER A 124 -28.65 -5.16 -20.56
CA SER A 124 -28.38 -6.36 -19.75
C SER A 124 -27.54 -6.09 -18.50
N LEU A 125 -27.27 -4.81 -18.20
CA LEU A 125 -26.42 -4.39 -17.09
C LEU A 125 -27.14 -3.35 -16.21
N ASP A 126 -26.96 -3.46 -14.90
CA ASP A 126 -27.33 -2.42 -13.93
C ASP A 126 -26.44 -1.16 -14.10
N LEU A 127 -26.95 0.00 -13.66
CA LEU A 127 -26.20 1.26 -13.76
C LEU A 127 -24.81 1.20 -13.12
N GLU A 128 -24.68 0.57 -11.95
CA GLU A 128 -23.38 0.45 -11.26
C GLU A 128 -22.37 -0.35 -12.09
N LYS A 129 -22.79 -1.48 -12.66
CA LYS A 129 -21.95 -2.31 -13.53
C LYS A 129 -21.53 -1.55 -14.78
N VAL A 130 -22.43 -0.75 -15.35
CA VAL A 130 -22.14 0.09 -16.52
C VAL A 130 -21.06 1.13 -16.21
N LEU A 131 -21.09 1.74 -15.03
CA LEU A 131 -20.09 2.73 -14.62
C LEU A 131 -18.72 2.12 -14.28
N VAL A 132 -18.70 0.94 -13.68
CA VAL A 132 -17.46 0.28 -13.23
C VAL A 132 -16.82 -0.56 -14.34
N SER A 133 -17.61 -1.24 -15.16
CA SER A 133 -17.12 -2.26 -16.12
C SER A 133 -16.96 -1.73 -17.55
N ARG A 134 -16.45 -0.50 -17.69
CA ARG A 134 -16.31 0.16 -19.01
C ARG A 134 -15.46 -0.66 -19.98
N GLU A 135 -14.41 -1.33 -19.50
CA GLU A 135 -13.53 -2.16 -20.33
C GLU A 135 -14.24 -3.40 -20.89
N HIS A 136 -15.10 -4.02 -20.09
CA HIS A 136 -15.92 -5.14 -20.55
C HIS A 136 -16.90 -4.71 -21.65
N ILE A 137 -17.49 -3.52 -21.51
CA ILE A 137 -18.38 -2.96 -22.52
C ILE A 137 -17.60 -2.62 -23.80
N ASN A 138 -16.46 -1.94 -23.69
CA ASN A 138 -15.60 -1.58 -24.83
C ASN A 138 -15.18 -2.83 -25.64
N SER A 139 -14.74 -3.88 -24.95
CA SER A 139 -14.29 -5.12 -25.60
C SER A 139 -15.44 -5.87 -26.29
N THR A 140 -16.62 -5.94 -25.66
CA THR A 140 -17.82 -6.56 -26.23
C THR A 140 -18.31 -5.78 -27.46
N LEU A 141 -18.41 -4.45 -27.36
CA LEU A 141 -18.76 -3.58 -28.49
C LEU A 141 -17.78 -3.75 -29.65
N ARG A 142 -16.46 -3.72 -29.37
CA ARG A 142 -15.44 -3.92 -30.40
C ARG A 142 -15.62 -5.26 -31.13
N GLY A 143 -15.85 -6.34 -30.39
CA GLY A 143 -16.02 -7.68 -30.97
C GLY A 143 -17.20 -7.74 -31.95
N VAL A 144 -18.38 -7.29 -31.51
CA VAL A 144 -19.59 -7.30 -32.34
C VAL A 144 -19.47 -6.37 -33.55
N LEU A 145 -18.91 -5.17 -33.33
CA LEU A 145 -18.75 -4.18 -34.41
C LEU A 145 -17.72 -4.63 -35.45
N ASP A 146 -16.58 -5.21 -35.04
CA ASP A 146 -15.56 -5.69 -35.97
C ASP A 146 -16.06 -6.86 -36.82
N GLU A 147 -16.76 -7.82 -36.20
CA GLU A 147 -17.32 -8.98 -36.92
C GLU A 147 -18.32 -8.55 -38.01
N ALA A 148 -19.24 -7.65 -37.67
CA ALA A 148 -20.26 -7.20 -38.61
C ALA A 148 -19.71 -6.24 -39.67
N SER A 149 -18.85 -5.30 -39.29
CA SER A 149 -18.25 -4.31 -40.21
C SER A 149 -17.19 -4.91 -41.14
N GLY A 150 -16.64 -6.08 -40.81
CA GLY A 150 -15.73 -6.81 -41.69
C GLY A 150 -16.32 -7.13 -43.07
N LYS A 151 -17.65 -7.33 -43.16
CA LYS A 151 -18.35 -7.54 -44.45
C LYS A 151 -18.31 -6.32 -45.37
N TRP A 152 -18.10 -5.14 -44.81
CA TRP A 152 -17.99 -3.87 -45.54
C TRP A 152 -16.54 -3.47 -45.79
N GLY A 153 -15.57 -4.38 -45.55
CA GLY A 153 -14.15 -4.06 -45.70
C GLY A 153 -13.62 -3.09 -44.65
N ILE A 154 -14.28 -2.98 -43.49
CA ILE A 154 -13.90 -2.08 -42.41
C ILE A 154 -13.44 -2.92 -41.23
N ARG A 155 -12.39 -2.44 -40.55
CA ARG A 155 -11.92 -3.03 -39.30
C ARG A 155 -12.12 -2.02 -38.18
N VAL A 156 -12.75 -2.47 -37.10
CA VAL A 156 -12.91 -1.68 -35.88
C VAL A 156 -11.77 -2.01 -34.94
N ASN A 157 -10.82 -1.08 -34.82
CA ASN A 157 -9.64 -1.27 -34.00
C ASN A 157 -9.99 -1.08 -32.51
N ARG A 158 -10.81 -0.06 -32.19
CA ARG A 158 -11.15 0.29 -30.82
C ARG A 158 -12.50 1.00 -30.71
N VAL A 159 -13.18 0.74 -29.59
CA VAL A 159 -14.40 1.44 -29.18
C VAL A 159 -14.15 2.02 -27.80
N GLU A 160 -14.48 3.28 -27.60
CA GLU A 160 -14.36 3.94 -26.30
C GLU A 160 -15.68 4.62 -25.92
N LEU A 161 -16.20 4.28 -24.75
CA LEU A 161 -17.21 5.11 -24.10
C LEU A 161 -16.54 6.42 -23.65
N LYS A 162 -17.02 7.55 -24.15
CA LYS A 162 -16.53 8.89 -23.77
C LYS A 162 -17.13 9.31 -22.43
N SER A 163 -18.46 9.30 -22.30
CA SER A 163 -19.18 9.55 -21.05
C SER A 163 -20.37 8.61 -20.88
N ILE A 164 -20.79 8.45 -19.62
CA ILE A 164 -21.99 7.71 -19.22
C ILE A 164 -22.67 8.60 -18.18
N ASP A 165 -23.78 9.21 -18.56
CA ASP A 165 -24.44 10.23 -17.77
C ASP A 165 -25.80 9.72 -17.26
N PRO A 166 -25.89 9.32 -15.97
CA PRO A 166 -27.15 8.95 -15.34
C PRO A 166 -28.03 10.18 -15.04
N PRO A 167 -29.33 9.98 -14.73
CA PRO A 167 -30.19 11.08 -14.35
C PRO A 167 -29.70 11.72 -13.03
N PRO A 168 -29.81 13.05 -12.86
CA PRO A 168 -29.23 13.77 -11.72
C PRO A 168 -29.63 13.24 -10.35
N SER A 169 -30.89 12.83 -10.17
CA SER A 169 -31.42 12.30 -8.91
C SER A 169 -30.70 11.03 -8.43
N ILE A 170 -30.35 10.13 -9.37
CA ILE A 170 -29.62 8.90 -9.05
C ILE A 170 -28.15 9.20 -8.82
N LYS A 171 -27.56 10.10 -9.62
CA LYS A 171 -26.18 10.53 -9.44
C LYS A 171 -25.92 11.07 -8.04
N GLU A 172 -26.76 11.98 -7.56
CA GLU A 172 -26.64 12.55 -6.20
C GLU A 172 -26.78 11.49 -5.11
N SER A 173 -27.72 10.55 -5.28
CA SER A 173 -27.94 9.45 -4.33
C SER A 173 -26.74 8.51 -4.28
N MET A 174 -26.17 8.17 -5.44
CA MET A 174 -24.97 7.35 -5.54
C MET A 174 -23.75 8.06 -4.95
N GLU A 175 -23.54 9.35 -5.23
CA GLU A 175 -22.45 10.12 -4.64
C GLU A 175 -22.53 10.14 -3.11
N LYS A 176 -23.75 10.32 -2.56
CA LYS A 176 -23.99 10.26 -1.11
C LYS A 176 -23.70 8.87 -0.55
N GLN A 177 -24.15 7.81 -1.22
CA GLN A 177 -23.91 6.44 -0.82
C GLN A 177 -22.42 6.07 -0.88
N MET A 178 -21.74 6.37 -1.99
CA MET A 178 -20.32 6.11 -2.16
C MET A 178 -19.48 6.88 -1.14
N ARG A 179 -19.85 8.11 -0.80
CA ARG A 179 -19.18 8.87 0.27
C ARG A 179 -19.36 8.17 1.62
N ALA A 180 -20.57 7.75 1.97
CA ALA A 180 -20.84 7.03 3.21
C ALA A 180 -20.05 5.70 3.29
N ASP A 181 -20.00 4.93 2.19
CA ASP A 181 -19.23 3.68 2.13
C ASP A 181 -17.72 3.92 2.24
N ARG A 182 -17.19 4.96 1.59
CA ARG A 182 -15.78 5.36 1.71
C ARG A 182 -15.44 5.81 3.12
N GLU A 183 -16.29 6.63 3.75
CA GLU A 183 -16.12 7.08 5.14
C GLU A 183 -16.14 5.89 6.10
N LYS A 184 -17.09 4.95 5.93
CA LYS A 184 -17.14 3.71 6.72
C LYS A 184 -15.88 2.87 6.56
N ARG A 185 -15.43 2.64 5.33
CA ARG A 185 -14.20 1.87 5.06
C ARG A 185 -12.96 2.56 5.64
N ALA A 186 -12.86 3.88 5.49
CA ALA A 186 -11.76 4.65 6.06
C ALA A 186 -11.75 4.57 7.60
N ALA A 187 -12.92 4.65 8.25
CA ALA A 187 -13.03 4.51 9.70
C ALA A 187 -12.59 3.12 10.19
N ILE A 188 -13.00 2.05 9.49
CA ILE A 188 -12.58 0.68 9.81
C ILE A 188 -11.07 0.53 9.64
N LEU A 189 -10.52 0.97 8.51
CA LEU A 189 -9.09 0.88 8.23
C LEU A 189 -8.25 1.66 9.25
N ASN A 190 -8.73 2.84 9.66
CA ASN A 190 -8.08 3.62 10.71
C ASN A 190 -8.14 2.92 12.08
N ALA A 191 -9.28 2.33 12.43
CA ALA A 191 -9.42 1.57 13.68
C ALA A 191 -8.50 0.34 13.69
N GLU A 192 -8.40 -0.38 12.58
CA GLU A 192 -7.48 -1.51 12.39
C GLU A 192 -6.02 -1.05 12.46
N GLY A 193 -5.67 0.06 11.81
CA GLY A 193 -4.33 0.65 11.88
C GLY A 193 -3.93 1.05 13.31
N VAL A 194 -4.83 1.68 14.06
CA VAL A 194 -4.60 2.04 15.47
C VAL A 194 -4.44 0.78 16.33
N ARG A 195 -5.29 -0.23 16.13
CA ARG A 195 -5.17 -1.51 16.85
C ARG A 195 -3.82 -2.17 16.57
N GLN A 196 -3.45 -2.28 15.29
CA GLN A 196 -2.19 -2.90 14.87
C GLN A 196 -0.98 -2.13 15.39
N SER A 197 -1.00 -0.80 15.34
CA SER A 197 0.06 0.04 15.91
C SER A 197 0.21 -0.21 17.41
N ARG A 198 -0.88 -0.28 18.18
CA ARG A 198 -0.82 -0.55 19.63
C ARG A 198 -0.26 -1.93 19.94
N ILE A 199 -0.62 -2.95 19.15
CA ILE A 199 -0.08 -4.31 19.29
C ILE A 199 1.43 -4.28 19.06
N LEU A 200 1.88 -3.70 17.94
CA LEU A 200 3.31 -3.61 17.61
C LEU A 200 4.10 -2.83 18.66
N THR A 201 3.55 -1.74 19.20
CA THR A 201 4.18 -1.00 20.30
C THR A 201 4.30 -1.86 21.57
N ALA A 202 3.21 -2.53 21.97
CA ALA A 202 3.23 -3.38 23.16
C ALA A 202 4.18 -4.58 23.03
N GLU A 203 4.27 -5.17 21.84
CA GLU A 203 5.24 -6.22 21.52
C GLU A 203 6.68 -5.69 21.56
N GLY A 204 6.93 -4.50 21.00
CA GLY A 204 8.21 -3.82 21.07
C GLY A 204 8.63 -3.52 22.51
N ASP A 205 7.73 -2.99 23.34
CA ASP A 205 7.99 -2.68 24.75
C ASP A 205 8.30 -3.96 25.55
N ARG A 206 7.53 -5.03 25.34
CA ARG A 206 7.78 -6.34 25.94
C ARG A 206 9.16 -6.86 25.56
N GLN A 207 9.51 -6.81 24.27
CA GLN A 207 10.79 -7.30 23.78
C GLN A 207 11.95 -6.46 24.34
N ALA A 208 11.80 -5.14 24.39
CA ALA A 208 12.78 -4.23 24.97
C ALA A 208 13.00 -4.51 26.47
N ALA A 209 11.92 -4.75 27.22
CA ALA A 209 12.00 -5.09 28.64
C ALA A 209 12.74 -6.42 28.90
N ILE A 210 12.47 -7.44 28.08
CA ILE A 210 13.16 -8.74 28.15
C ILE A 210 14.66 -8.57 27.85
N LEU A 211 15.00 -7.89 26.75
CA LEU A 211 16.39 -7.65 26.36
C LEU A 211 17.15 -6.84 27.42
N THR A 212 16.49 -5.87 28.06
CA THR A 212 17.09 -5.08 29.15
C THR A 212 17.33 -5.95 30.38
N ALA A 213 16.38 -6.79 30.78
CA ALA A 213 16.54 -7.69 31.91
C ALA A 213 17.67 -8.72 31.68
N GLU A 214 17.74 -9.27 30.47
CA GLU A 214 18.80 -10.19 30.06
C GLU A 214 20.17 -9.50 30.01
N GLY A 215 20.24 -8.29 29.44
CA GLY A 215 21.45 -7.47 29.44
C GLY A 215 21.95 -7.12 30.85
N ASN A 216 21.04 -6.77 31.77
CA ASN A 216 21.38 -6.50 33.17
C ASN A 216 21.91 -7.74 33.88
N ARG A 217 21.25 -8.89 33.70
CA ARG A 217 21.72 -10.17 34.24
C ARG A 217 23.10 -10.51 33.72
N GLN A 218 23.32 -10.42 32.41
CA GLN A 218 24.60 -10.71 31.78
C GLN A 218 25.69 -9.76 32.27
N SER A 219 25.39 -8.47 32.38
CA SER A 219 26.32 -7.46 32.90
C SER A 219 26.70 -7.74 34.36
N ALA A 220 25.75 -8.13 35.21
CA ALA A 220 26.02 -8.48 36.60
C ALA A 220 26.93 -9.72 36.72
N ILE A 221 26.70 -10.74 35.88
CA ILE A 221 27.56 -11.94 35.82
C ILE A 221 28.98 -11.55 35.40
N LEU A 222 29.12 -10.81 34.30
CA LEU A 222 30.43 -10.37 33.78
C LEU A 222 31.19 -9.50 34.80
N ASN A 223 30.49 -8.61 35.52
CA ASN A 223 31.09 -7.81 36.57
C ASN A 223 31.57 -8.66 37.76
N ALA A 224 30.77 -9.63 38.20
CA ALA A 224 31.14 -10.55 39.28
C ALA A 224 32.34 -11.42 38.89
N GLU A 225 32.35 -11.96 37.67
CA GLU A 225 33.49 -12.72 37.12
C GLU A 225 34.74 -11.85 37.01
N GLY A 226 34.59 -10.60 36.54
CA GLY A 226 35.67 -9.63 36.46
C GLY A 226 36.28 -9.30 37.82
N GLN A 227 35.43 -9.09 38.83
CA GLN A 227 35.87 -8.86 40.22
C GLN A 227 36.56 -10.08 40.81
N ALA A 228 35.99 -11.28 40.64
CA ALA A 228 36.60 -12.53 41.11
C ALA A 228 37.99 -12.72 40.49
N LYS A 229 38.11 -12.55 39.17
CA LYS A 229 39.40 -12.66 38.46
C LYS A 229 40.40 -11.59 38.89
N ALA A 230 39.95 -10.36 39.17
CA ALA A 230 40.81 -9.32 39.69
C ALA A 230 41.32 -9.65 41.10
N ILE A 231 40.44 -10.15 41.99
CA ILE A 231 40.79 -10.60 43.34
C ILE A 231 41.79 -11.76 43.25
N ASP A 232 41.54 -12.77 42.41
CA ASP A 232 42.45 -13.90 42.21
C ASP A 232 43.82 -13.44 41.72
N THR A 233 43.87 -12.51 40.75
CA THR A 233 45.12 -11.95 40.23
C THR A 233 45.91 -11.21 41.32
N VAL A 234 45.23 -10.43 42.16
CA VAL A 234 45.86 -9.72 43.29
C VAL A 234 46.32 -10.71 44.37
N PHE A 235 45.48 -11.71 44.69
CA PHE A 235 45.80 -12.75 45.67
C PHE A 235 47.03 -13.56 45.25
N GLU A 236 47.08 -14.01 43.99
CA GLU A 236 48.25 -14.70 43.43
C GLU A 236 49.50 -13.81 43.44
N ALA A 237 49.37 -12.52 43.09
CA ALA A 237 50.48 -11.57 43.13
C ALA A 237 51.04 -11.36 44.55
N ILE A 238 50.17 -11.31 45.56
CA ILE A 238 50.57 -11.23 46.98
C ILE A 238 51.30 -12.52 47.39
N HIS A 239 50.77 -13.70 47.08
CA HIS A 239 51.38 -14.97 47.49
C HIS A 239 52.72 -15.24 46.79
N ARG A 240 52.87 -14.81 45.53
CA ARG A 240 54.11 -15.03 44.77
C ARG A 240 55.28 -14.15 45.27
N ASN A 241 55.00 -13.04 45.95
CA ASN A 241 56.01 -12.08 46.41
C ASN A 241 56.34 -12.17 47.91
N ASP A 242 55.76 -13.12 48.65
CA ASP A 242 56.03 -13.42 50.07
C ASP A 242 56.16 -12.18 50.99
N PRO A 243 55.14 -11.29 51.05
CA PRO A 243 55.23 -10.06 51.84
C PRO A 243 55.27 -10.35 53.35
N ASP A 244 56.14 -9.64 54.07
CA ASP A 244 56.32 -9.74 55.52
C ASP A 244 54.95 -9.61 56.26
N PRO A 245 54.60 -10.53 57.19
CA PRO A 245 53.34 -10.52 57.95
C PRO A 245 52.97 -9.17 58.58
N LYS A 246 53.96 -8.32 58.88
CA LYS A 246 53.74 -6.97 59.43
C LYS A 246 53.09 -6.01 58.43
N LEU A 247 53.30 -6.20 57.13
CA LEU A 247 52.80 -5.31 56.07
C LEU A 247 51.32 -5.58 55.77
N LEU A 248 50.89 -6.84 55.83
CA LEU A 248 49.48 -7.23 55.73
C LEU A 248 48.67 -6.67 56.90
N ALA A 249 49.20 -6.74 58.14
CA ALA A 249 48.55 -6.14 59.31
C ALA A 249 48.40 -4.61 59.19
N TYR A 250 49.38 -3.92 58.59
CA TYR A 250 49.33 -2.49 58.34
C TYR A 250 48.30 -2.12 57.24
N GLN A 251 48.24 -2.88 56.14
CA GLN A 251 47.22 -2.69 55.09
C GLN A 251 45.81 -2.92 55.66
N TYR A 252 45.63 -3.95 56.49
CA TYR A 252 44.38 -4.24 57.19
C TYR A 252 43.96 -3.08 58.10
N LEU A 253 44.91 -2.47 58.81
CA LEU A 253 44.66 -1.29 59.64
C LEU A 253 44.30 -0.03 58.81
N GLN A 254 44.79 0.07 57.57
CA GLN A 254 44.47 1.16 56.65
C GLN A 254 43.11 1.02 55.95
N VAL A 255 42.56 -0.19 55.77
CA VAL A 255 41.19 -0.39 55.24
C VAL A 255 40.11 -0.31 56.34
N LEU A 256 40.49 -0.38 57.63
CA LEU A 256 39.56 -0.20 58.75
C LEU A 256 38.75 1.12 58.70
N PRO A 257 39.32 2.28 58.35
CA PRO A 257 38.56 3.53 58.23
C PRO A 257 37.56 3.54 57.08
N GLU A 258 37.80 2.79 55.99
CA GLU A 258 36.85 2.66 54.87
C GLU A 258 35.70 1.71 55.21
N LEU A 259 36.00 0.61 55.93
CA LEU A 259 34.99 -0.30 56.48
C LEU A 259 34.09 0.37 57.53
N ALA A 260 34.58 1.39 58.22
CA ALA A 260 33.80 2.19 59.17
C ALA A 260 32.92 3.28 58.51
N LYS A 261 33.13 3.59 57.22
CA LYS A 261 32.37 4.62 56.48
C LYS A 261 31.25 4.06 55.60
N GLY A 262 31.15 2.73 55.45
CA GLY A 262 30.05 2.09 54.73
C GLY A 262 28.77 2.09 55.58
N ASP A 263 27.68 2.64 55.05
CA ASP A 263 26.39 2.75 55.74
C ASP A 263 25.83 1.35 56.07
N GLY A 264 26.06 0.88 57.31
CA GLY A 264 25.41 -0.32 57.84
C GLY A 264 26.15 -1.21 58.84
N ASN A 265 27.31 -0.84 59.40
CA ASN A 265 28.09 -1.79 60.22
C ASN A 265 28.01 -1.54 61.75
N THR A 266 27.01 -2.12 62.42
CA THR A 266 26.86 -2.15 63.89
C THR A 266 27.23 -3.49 64.54
N PHE A 267 27.83 -4.44 63.81
CA PHE A 267 28.19 -5.75 64.38
C PHE A 267 29.70 -5.87 64.67
N TRP A 268 30.03 -5.68 65.94
CA TRP A 268 31.38 -5.73 66.49
C TRP A 268 31.62 -7.09 67.17
N VAL A 269 32.47 -7.95 66.59
CA VAL A 269 32.91 -9.21 67.22
C VAL A 269 34.28 -8.99 67.82
N ILE A 270 34.38 -9.05 69.15
CA ILE A 270 35.67 -9.04 69.87
C ILE A 270 36.15 -10.49 69.97
N PRO A 271 37.32 -10.83 69.42
CA PRO A 271 37.96 -12.12 69.67
C PRO A 271 38.22 -12.32 71.16
N SER A 272 37.93 -13.52 71.66
CA SER A 272 38.02 -13.90 73.08
C SER A 272 39.40 -13.66 73.70
N GLU A 273 40.46 -13.47 72.91
CA GLU A 273 41.79 -13.18 73.40
C GLU A 273 41.91 -11.78 74.04
N VAL A 274 41.14 -10.79 73.56
CA VAL A 274 41.17 -9.41 74.08
C VAL A 274 40.49 -9.30 75.44
N THR A 275 39.44 -10.10 75.68
CA THR A 275 38.71 -10.12 76.96
C THR A 275 39.49 -10.80 78.08
N SER A 276 40.32 -11.81 77.77
CA SER A 276 41.24 -12.43 78.74
C SER A 276 42.35 -11.49 79.24
N ALA A 277 42.84 -10.59 78.38
CA ALA A 277 43.84 -9.59 78.78
C ALA A 277 43.23 -8.52 79.72
N LEU A 278 41.97 -8.13 79.46
CA LEU A 278 41.27 -7.10 80.24
C LEU A 278 40.88 -7.58 81.67
N THR A 279 40.54 -8.86 81.82
CA THR A 279 40.16 -9.44 83.13
C THR A 279 41.34 -9.59 84.08
N GLN A 280 42.55 -9.89 83.59
CA GLN A 280 43.76 -9.91 84.42
C GLN A 280 44.16 -8.51 84.91
N VAL A 281 44.00 -7.49 84.06
CA VAL A 281 44.24 -6.10 84.44
C VAL A 281 43.21 -5.66 85.49
N SER A 282 41.93 -5.94 85.29
CA SER A 282 40.88 -5.55 86.26
C SER A 282 41.04 -6.16 87.66
N LYS A 283 41.55 -7.40 87.77
CA LYS A 283 41.84 -8.04 89.06
C LYS A 283 43.03 -7.43 89.80
N ALA A 284 43.96 -6.78 89.09
CA ALA A 284 45.07 -6.05 89.69
C ALA A 284 44.67 -4.66 90.22
N PHE A 285 43.50 -4.14 89.80
CA PHE A 285 43.01 -2.82 90.17
C PHE A 285 41.80 -2.82 91.12
N ALA A 286 41.14 -3.97 91.33
CA ALA A 286 39.89 -4.09 92.11
C ALA A 286 40.08 -4.44 93.60
N GLU A 287 41.16 -3.98 94.23
CA GLU A 287 41.36 -4.06 95.69
C GLU A 287 41.55 -2.64 96.28
N LYS A 288 40.62 -1.72 95.99
CA LYS A 288 40.36 -0.50 96.80
C LYS A 288 39.18 0.31 96.27
N GLY A 289 38.18 0.54 97.11
CA GLY A 289 37.30 1.72 97.03
C GLY A 289 35.82 1.46 96.77
N THR A 290 35.02 1.78 97.78
CA THR A 290 33.57 1.67 97.94
C THR A 290 32.78 2.90 97.42
N GLU A 291 31.45 2.71 97.31
CA GLU A 291 30.32 3.64 97.58
C GLU A 291 29.67 4.54 96.47
N GLU A 292 28.40 4.16 96.19
CA GLU A 292 27.11 4.90 96.14
C GLU A 292 26.73 6.03 95.14
N SER A 293 25.71 5.68 94.31
CA SER A 293 24.40 6.35 94.02
C SER A 293 24.35 7.76 93.37
N PRO A 294 23.22 8.35 92.85
CA PRO A 294 21.80 7.92 92.69
C PRO A 294 21.03 8.34 91.37
N GLN A 295 19.77 7.88 91.27
CA GLN A 295 18.53 8.36 90.58
C GLN A 295 18.42 9.65 89.71
N SER A 296 17.59 9.58 88.66
CA SER A 296 16.42 10.47 88.32
C SER A 296 15.73 9.96 87.01
N LYS A 297 14.41 9.72 86.91
CA LYS A 297 13.24 10.64 86.68
C LYS A 297 13.42 11.56 85.46
N ASP A 298 12.49 11.82 84.54
CA ASP A 298 11.04 11.63 84.38
C ASP A 298 10.66 12.14 82.95
N SER A 299 9.42 11.88 82.53
CA SER A 299 8.48 12.81 81.87
C SER A 299 7.98 12.49 80.46
N GLY A 300 6.66 12.61 80.32
CA GLY A 300 6.03 13.10 79.09
C GLY A 300 4.74 12.41 78.64
N GLN A 301 3.58 12.82 79.15
CA GLN A 301 2.28 12.48 78.55
C GLN A 301 1.34 13.69 78.52
N SER A 302 0.45 13.73 77.51
CA SER A 302 -0.69 14.64 77.27
C SER A 302 -0.30 15.96 76.57
N LYS A 303 -0.97 16.50 75.54
CA LYS A 303 -2.41 16.52 75.18
C LYS A 303 -2.61 17.07 73.73
N ASN A 304 -3.76 16.78 73.10
CA ASN A 304 -4.24 17.35 71.81
C ASN A 304 -4.70 18.83 71.93
N PRO A 305 -4.92 19.57 70.82
CA PRO A 305 -6.31 19.76 70.33
C PRO A 305 -6.53 19.83 68.79
N GLU A 306 -7.81 19.66 68.44
CA GLU A 306 -8.59 19.78 67.18
C GLU A 306 -8.22 20.94 66.21
N LEU A 307 -8.61 21.01 64.91
CA LEU A 307 -10.00 21.08 64.38
C LEU A 307 -10.03 21.13 62.80
N THR A 308 -11.01 20.42 62.17
CA THR A 308 -11.75 20.75 60.89
C THR A 308 -11.00 20.88 59.53
N LYS A 309 -11.51 20.56 58.31
CA LYS A 309 -12.84 20.38 57.66
C LYS A 309 -12.62 19.62 56.29
N GLY A 310 -13.66 18.94 55.74
CA GLY A 310 -13.64 17.98 54.59
C GLY A 310 -13.45 18.52 53.14
N PRO A 311 -13.94 17.87 52.05
CA PRO A 311 -14.90 16.75 51.94
C PRO A 311 -14.56 15.57 50.97
N ASP A 312 -15.37 14.50 51.10
CA ASP A 312 -15.84 13.46 50.17
C ASP A 312 -15.02 13.00 48.95
N LEU A 313 -14.62 11.72 48.98
CA LEU A 313 -14.32 10.90 47.81
C LEU A 313 -15.28 9.70 47.76
N MET A 314 -15.97 9.58 46.62
CA MET A 314 -16.88 8.47 46.30
C MET A 314 -16.20 7.11 46.40
N LYS A 315 -16.96 6.16 46.95
CA LYS A 315 -16.64 4.74 47.07
C LYS A 315 -16.78 4.05 45.71
N GLY A 316 -15.69 3.48 45.19
CA GLY A 316 -15.71 2.62 43.99
C GLY A 316 -16.33 1.24 44.27
N PRO A 317 -16.82 0.51 43.24
CA PRO A 317 -17.53 -0.74 43.41
C PRO A 317 -16.62 -1.92 43.76
N ASP A 318 -17.21 -2.84 44.52
CA ASP A 318 -16.69 -4.08 45.10
C ASP A 318 -16.26 -5.10 44.01
N MET A 319 -14.98 -5.49 44.01
CA MET A 319 -14.40 -6.47 43.07
C MET A 319 -14.36 -7.89 43.66
N THR A 320 -15.51 -8.44 44.04
CA THR A 320 -15.60 -9.81 44.59
C THR A 320 -16.42 -10.79 43.74
N LYS A 321 -16.68 -10.51 42.46
CA LYS A 321 -17.27 -11.49 41.53
C LYS A 321 -16.43 -11.65 40.26
N GLY A 322 -15.82 -12.83 40.10
CA GLY A 322 -15.16 -13.25 38.87
C GLY A 322 -16.17 -13.66 37.78
N PRO A 323 -15.79 -13.60 36.49
CA PRO A 323 -16.70 -13.94 35.39
C PRO A 323 -16.81 -15.47 35.19
N GLU A 324 -18.02 -15.93 34.86
CA GLU A 324 -18.33 -17.32 34.50
C GLU A 324 -17.72 -17.73 33.14
N PRO A 325 -17.44 -19.03 32.90
CA PRO A 325 -16.84 -19.49 31.66
C PRO A 325 -17.86 -19.55 30.51
N VAL A 326 -17.46 -19.06 29.34
CA VAL A 326 -18.25 -19.14 28.10
C VAL A 326 -17.87 -20.44 27.37
N GLU A 327 -18.78 -21.41 27.32
CA GLU A 327 -18.64 -22.61 26.47
C GLU A 327 -19.11 -22.31 25.04
N GLY A 328 -18.18 -22.39 24.08
CA GLY A 328 -18.46 -22.35 22.64
C GLY A 328 -17.24 -22.85 21.85
N PRO A 329 -17.43 -23.49 20.67
CA PRO A 329 -16.33 -24.13 19.95
C PRO A 329 -15.36 -23.10 19.37
N VAL A 330 -14.07 -23.33 19.60
CA VAL A 330 -12.95 -22.50 19.11
C VAL A 330 -12.73 -22.77 17.62
N PRO A 331 -12.65 -21.76 16.74
CA PRO A 331 -12.30 -21.97 15.34
C PRO A 331 -10.81 -22.31 15.19
N GLU A 332 -10.52 -23.33 14.39
CA GLU A 332 -9.17 -23.80 14.07
C GLU A 332 -8.49 -22.83 13.09
N ILE A 333 -7.41 -22.19 13.53
CA ILE A 333 -6.62 -21.25 12.70
C ILE A 333 -5.53 -22.05 11.99
N GLU A 334 -5.67 -22.21 10.68
CA GLU A 334 -4.68 -22.89 9.83
C GLU A 334 -3.40 -22.02 9.71
N TYR A 335 -2.31 -22.50 10.30
CA TYR A 335 -1.00 -21.84 10.30
C TYR A 335 -0.33 -22.02 8.93
N GLN A 336 -0.16 -20.94 8.15
CA GLN A 336 0.70 -20.97 6.97
C GLN A 336 2.15 -20.60 7.33
N PRO A 337 3.16 -21.43 6.98
CA PRO A 337 4.57 -21.12 7.23
C PRO A 337 5.05 -19.88 6.46
N PHE A 338 5.89 -19.08 7.12
CA PHE A 338 6.42 -17.77 6.70
C PHE A 338 7.18 -17.74 5.36
N ASP A 339 7.55 -18.89 4.79
CA ASP A 339 8.43 -18.96 3.61
C ASP A 339 7.73 -18.58 2.28
N LYS A 340 6.40 -18.51 2.24
CA LYS A 340 5.65 -18.20 1.01
C LYS A 340 5.45 -16.70 0.72
N LEU A 341 5.76 -15.80 1.66
CA LEU A 341 5.56 -14.35 1.46
C LEU A 341 6.72 -13.65 0.73
N ARG A 342 7.85 -14.33 0.51
CA ARG A 342 9.02 -13.73 -0.18
C ARG A 342 9.03 -13.88 -1.70
N ALA A 343 8.16 -14.70 -2.27
CA ALA A 343 8.15 -14.98 -3.72
C ALA A 343 7.20 -14.09 -4.54
N GLN A 344 6.45 -13.17 -3.90
CA GLN A 344 5.49 -12.29 -4.59
C GLN A 344 5.96 -10.85 -4.79
N ASN A 345 7.16 -10.48 -4.32
CA ASN A 345 7.71 -9.13 -4.44
C ASN A 345 9.09 -9.09 -5.15
N GLN A 346 9.31 -9.96 -6.13
CA GLN A 346 10.38 -9.81 -7.14
C GLN A 346 9.82 -9.82 -8.54
#